data_AF-A0A9N9WVS9-F1
#
_entry.id   AF-A0A9N9WVS9-F1
#
_cell.length_a   1.000
_cell.length_b   1.000
_cell.length_c   1.000
_cell.angle_alpha   90.00
_cell.angle_beta   90.00
_cell.angle_gamma   90.00
#
_symmetry.space_group_name_H-M   'P 1'
#
loop_
_entity.id
_entity.type
_entity.pdbx_description
1 polymer ?
#
loop_
_entity_poly.entity_id
_entity_poly.type
_entity_poly.pdbx_seq_one_letter_code
_entity_poly.pdbx_strand_id
1 'polypeptide(L)'
;MKNSTKIKICASKLKQMCPKTYQMKSKVSWLKTNPSRTSKSPSKVKIHKFLLAARSPILAEILKSNPEVENLNLVEISVEIFEIILKFLYTDELPGDNGTIVLHLFAAAEKLKIEKIKNFAGTKLINTIDQENALNILKLSNKYEHEELRQKSFNKVKKMYPKCDFKDFHKTNFELMMKIIEQFEKYENLFVNWKKNLKL
;
A
#
# COMPACT_ATOMS: atom_id res chain seq x y z
N MET A 1 -8.39 16.39 0.53
CA MET A 1 -7.01 16.86 0.30
C MET A 1 -6.17 15.65 -0.11
N LYS A 2 -5.50 15.66 -1.26
CA LYS A 2 -4.64 14.55 -1.67
C LYS A 2 -3.38 14.56 -0.79
N ASN A 3 -3.17 13.51 0.00
CA ASN A 3 -1.93 13.37 0.80
C ASN A 3 -0.76 13.18 -0.18
N SER A 4 0.01 14.25 -0.41
CA SER A 4 1.23 14.22 -1.22
C SER A 4 2.43 14.29 -0.30
N THR A 5 3.33 13.32 -0.43
CA THR A 5 4.55 13.24 0.39
C THR A 5 5.73 13.76 -0.41
N LYS A 6 6.49 14.69 0.16
CA LYS A 6 7.74 15.22 -0.44
C LYS A 6 8.95 14.55 0.21
N ILE A 7 9.82 13.94 -0.58
CA ILE A 7 11.00 13.20 -0.10
C ILE A 7 12.24 13.73 -0.81
N LYS A 8 13.29 14.05 -0.05
CA LYS A 8 14.50 14.65 -0.62
C LYS A 8 15.41 13.58 -1.23
N ILE A 9 15.64 13.66 -2.53
CA ILE A 9 16.56 12.76 -3.21
C ILE A 9 17.98 13.33 -3.13
N CYS A 10 18.96 12.45 -2.89
CA CYS A 10 20.37 12.79 -2.86
C CYS A 10 21.00 12.51 -4.24
N ALA A 11 21.65 13.53 -4.79
CA ALA A 11 22.49 13.46 -5.97
C ALA A 11 23.86 12.86 -5.61
N SER A 12 23.90 11.59 -5.20
CA SER A 12 25.19 10.93 -5.02
C SER A 12 25.89 10.76 -6.37
N LYS A 13 27.02 11.45 -6.58
CA LYS A 13 27.97 11.18 -7.66
C LYS A 13 28.62 9.81 -7.42
N LEU A 14 27.97 8.71 -7.79
CA LEU A 14 28.61 7.40 -7.79
C LEU A 14 28.91 7.02 -9.24
N LYS A 15 30.14 7.34 -9.64
CA LYS A 15 30.80 6.71 -10.79
C LYS A 15 30.56 5.20 -10.73
N GLN A 16 30.15 4.61 -11.85
CA GLN A 16 29.95 3.18 -12.10
C GLN A 16 30.48 2.26 -10.97
N MET A 17 29.59 1.55 -10.27
CA MET A 17 30.01 0.54 -9.29
C MET A 17 29.44 -0.83 -9.62
N CYS A 18 30.35 -1.82 -9.64
CA CYS A 18 30.12 -3.21 -10.00
C CYS A 18 29.16 -3.94 -9.05
N PRO A 19 28.37 -4.92 -9.55
CA PRO A 19 27.25 -5.52 -8.82
C PRO A 19 27.59 -6.56 -7.76
N LYS A 20 28.86 -6.92 -7.50
CA LYS A 20 29.15 -8.18 -6.79
C LYS A 20 29.24 -8.16 -5.27
N THR A 21 29.50 -7.04 -4.59
CA THR A 21 29.52 -7.03 -3.10
C THR A 21 29.36 -5.62 -2.55
N TYR A 22 28.13 -5.11 -2.43
CA TYR A 22 27.89 -3.89 -1.66
C TYR A 22 27.04 -4.22 -0.43
N GLN A 23 27.70 -4.41 0.70
CA GLN A 23 27.03 -4.57 2.00
C GLN A 23 26.49 -3.21 2.46
N MET A 24 25.26 -2.86 2.04
CA MET A 24 24.57 -1.63 2.49
C MET A 24 24.21 -1.63 3.99
N LYS A 25 24.35 -2.78 4.68
CA LYS A 25 23.95 -2.98 6.08
C LYS A 25 24.59 -2.01 7.07
N SER A 26 25.77 -1.45 6.77
CA SER A 26 26.47 -0.49 7.66
C SER A 26 26.05 0.97 7.45
N LYS A 27 25.57 1.36 6.25
CA LYS A 27 25.23 2.77 5.92
C LYS A 27 23.76 3.15 6.11
N VAL A 28 22.93 2.19 6.51
CA VAL A 28 21.52 2.41 6.85
C VAL A 28 21.29 2.54 8.36
N SER A 29 22.26 3.05 9.13
CA SER A 29 22.11 3.23 10.58
C SER A 29 20.90 4.09 10.96
N TRP A 30 20.55 5.07 10.12
CA TRP A 30 19.34 5.88 10.27
C TRP A 30 18.04 5.08 10.05
N LEU A 31 18.06 3.93 9.37
CA LEU A 31 16.91 3.00 9.28
C LEU A 31 16.74 2.13 10.53
N LYS A 32 17.73 2.08 11.43
CA LYS A 32 17.68 1.27 12.67
C LYS A 32 17.15 2.05 13.87
N THR A 33 17.26 3.38 13.85
CA THR A 33 16.66 4.24 14.87
C THR A 33 15.21 4.51 14.47
N ASN A 34 14.25 3.91 15.17
CA ASN A 34 12.86 4.32 15.11
C ASN A 34 12.74 5.58 16.00
N PRO A 35 12.74 6.82 15.45
CA PRO A 35 12.65 7.99 16.29
C PRO A 35 11.17 8.16 16.60
N SER A 36 10.80 7.94 17.87
CA SER A 36 9.55 8.40 18.44
C SER A 36 9.25 9.80 17.90
N ARG A 37 8.20 9.87 17.08
CA ARG A 37 7.72 11.01 16.30
C ARG A 37 7.51 12.24 17.22
N THR A 38 8.45 13.17 17.25
CA THR A 38 8.18 14.51 17.80
C THR A 38 7.69 15.42 16.67
N SER A 39 6.39 15.73 16.73
CA SER A 39 5.68 16.90 16.15
C SER A 39 6.19 17.56 14.84
N LYS A 40 5.32 17.51 13.82
CA LYS A 40 5.09 18.57 12.80
C LYS A 40 6.25 19.00 11.86
N SER A 41 6.98 18.08 11.23
CA SER A 41 7.68 18.41 9.97
C SER A 41 7.69 17.25 8.97
N PRO A 42 7.62 17.50 7.65
CA PRO A 42 7.78 16.45 6.65
C PRO A 42 9.19 15.86 6.76
N SER A 43 9.26 14.57 7.10
CA SER A 43 10.52 13.83 7.29
C SER A 43 11.38 13.92 6.03
N LYS A 44 12.50 14.65 6.10
CA LYS A 44 13.47 14.73 4.99
C LYS A 44 14.37 13.49 5.01
N VAL A 45 13.96 12.43 4.33
CA VAL A 45 14.79 11.23 4.13
C VAL A 45 15.68 11.42 2.91
N LYS A 46 17.01 11.28 3.05
CA LYS A 46 17.98 11.34 1.93
C LYS A 46 18.12 9.99 1.26
N ILE A 47 18.04 9.94 -0.08
CA ILE A 47 17.97 8.68 -0.83
C ILE A 47 18.84 8.71 -2.09
N HIS A 48 19.51 7.62 -2.45
CA HIS A 48 20.29 7.50 -3.68
C HIS A 48 19.41 7.26 -4.92
N LYS A 49 19.51 8.13 -5.94
CA LYS A 49 18.77 8.04 -7.22
C LYS A 49 18.92 6.69 -7.91
N PHE A 50 20.17 6.24 -8.08
CA PHE A 50 20.47 5.03 -8.84
C PHE A 50 19.79 3.79 -8.25
N LEU A 51 19.68 3.71 -6.91
CA LEU A 51 19.07 2.58 -6.24
C LEU A 51 17.56 2.53 -6.49
N LEU A 52 16.89 3.69 -6.40
CA LEU A 52 15.47 3.79 -6.72
C LEU A 52 15.20 3.37 -8.17
N ALA A 53 15.99 3.90 -9.11
CA ALA A 53 15.86 3.57 -10.53
C ALA A 53 16.12 2.08 -10.82
N ALA A 54 17.11 1.47 -10.16
CA ALA A 54 17.43 0.06 -10.37
C ALA A 54 16.38 -0.91 -9.81
N ARG A 55 15.54 -0.47 -8.86
CA ARG A 55 14.66 -1.35 -8.08
C ARG A 55 13.16 -1.08 -8.29
N SER A 56 12.81 -0.04 -9.04
CA SER A 56 11.44 0.27 -9.43
C SER A 56 11.43 0.91 -10.83
N PRO A 57 10.71 0.33 -11.81
CA PRO A 57 10.66 0.89 -13.16
C PRO A 57 9.97 2.27 -13.17
N ILE A 58 8.96 2.46 -12.33
CA ILE A 58 8.25 3.75 -12.19
C ILE A 58 9.20 4.83 -11.66
N LEU A 59 10.00 4.51 -10.63
CA LEU A 59 11.00 5.46 -10.12
C LEU A 59 12.11 5.71 -11.15
N ALA A 60 12.49 4.70 -11.94
CA ALA A 60 13.45 4.87 -13.03
C ALA A 60 12.94 5.86 -14.08
N GLU A 61 11.69 5.73 -14.48
CA GLU A 61 11.05 6.61 -15.46
C GLU A 61 10.95 8.06 -14.96
N ILE A 62 10.53 8.24 -13.69
CA ILE A 62 10.46 9.57 -13.06
C ILE A 62 11.85 10.22 -13.01
N LEU A 63 12.89 9.46 -12.65
CA LEU A 63 14.26 9.97 -12.56
C LEU A 63 14.89 10.20 -13.93
N LYS A 64 14.49 9.43 -14.95
CA LYS A 64 14.96 9.59 -16.33
C LYS A 64 14.34 10.84 -16.98
N SER A 65 13.06 11.10 -16.74
CA SER A 65 12.36 12.27 -17.27
C SER A 65 12.78 13.58 -16.57
N ASN A 66 13.22 13.51 -15.32
CA ASN A 66 13.74 14.65 -14.58
C ASN A 66 15.03 14.31 -13.81
N PRO A 67 16.19 14.26 -14.48
CA PRO A 67 17.46 13.89 -13.85
C PRO A 67 17.90 14.83 -12.73
N GLU A 68 17.57 16.12 -12.82
CA GLU A 68 17.93 17.15 -11.85
C GLU A 68 16.97 17.20 -10.64
N VAL A 69 15.98 16.31 -10.57
CA VAL A 69 15.01 16.31 -9.47
C VAL A 69 15.69 16.14 -8.10
N GLU A 70 15.49 17.10 -7.21
CA GLU A 70 16.00 17.05 -5.83
C GLU A 70 14.94 16.57 -4.83
N ASN A 71 13.66 16.64 -5.19
CA ASN A 71 12.56 16.24 -4.32
C ASN A 71 11.56 15.40 -5.11
N LEU A 72 11.30 14.18 -4.63
CA LEU A 72 10.28 13.30 -5.16
C LEU A 72 8.95 13.57 -4.46
N ASN A 73 7.93 13.90 -5.25
CA ASN A 73 6.57 14.03 -4.75
C ASN A 73 5.80 12.76 -5.10
N LEU A 74 5.59 11.88 -4.11
CA LEU A 74 4.77 10.69 -4.28
C LEU A 74 3.36 10.97 -3.79
N VAL A 75 2.42 10.97 -4.73
CA VAL A 75 1.00 11.19 -4.45
C VAL A 75 0.40 9.90 -3.90
N GLU A 76 -0.40 10.01 -2.83
CA GLU A 76 -1.12 8.89 -2.21
C GLU A 76 -0.22 7.77 -1.64
N ILE A 77 1.05 8.06 -1.36
CA ILE A 77 1.95 7.20 -0.58
C ILE A 77 2.40 8.01 0.62
N SER A 78 2.12 7.52 1.84
CA SER A 78 2.56 8.20 3.06
C SER A 78 4.06 8.01 3.29
N VAL A 79 4.67 8.92 4.05
CA VAL A 79 6.09 8.84 4.45
C VAL A 79 6.41 7.47 5.06
N GLU A 80 5.59 7.02 5.99
CA GLU A 80 5.77 5.76 6.73
C GLU A 80 5.77 4.53 5.81
N ILE A 81 4.85 4.49 4.85
CA ILE A 81 4.81 3.42 3.84
C ILE A 81 6.05 3.46 2.97
N PHE A 82 6.44 4.66 2.54
CA PHE A 82 7.59 4.79 1.68
C PHE A 82 8.89 4.46 2.41
N GLU A 83 9.02 4.74 3.71
CA GLU A 83 10.18 4.34 4.52
C GLU A 83 10.30 2.81 4.61
N ILE A 84 9.18 2.09 4.75
CA ILE A 84 9.16 0.62 4.71
C ILE A 84 9.63 0.11 3.34
N ILE A 85 9.09 0.66 2.26
CA ILE A 85 9.50 0.31 0.89
C ILE A 85 10.98 0.62 0.70
N LEU A 86 11.42 1.79 1.14
CA LEU A 86 12.79 2.24 1.03
C LEU A 86 13.75 1.28 1.74
N LYS A 87 13.40 0.83 2.95
CA LYS A 87 14.20 -0.18 3.65
C LYS A 87 14.37 -1.43 2.79
N PHE A 88 13.28 -1.95 2.23
CA PHE A 88 13.34 -3.08 1.31
C PHE A 88 14.23 -2.79 0.09
N LEU A 89 14.12 -1.62 -0.54
CA LEU A 89 14.96 -1.29 -1.72
C LEU A 89 16.46 -1.29 -1.41
N TYR A 90 16.85 -1.02 -0.15
CA TYR A 90 18.24 -1.00 0.30
C TYR A 90 18.74 -2.35 0.82
N THR A 91 17.88 -3.14 1.45
CA THR A 91 18.31 -4.35 2.18
C THR A 91 17.81 -5.65 1.56
N ASP A 92 16.86 -5.57 0.63
CA ASP A 92 16.07 -6.70 0.12
C ASP A 92 15.33 -7.49 1.24
N GLU A 93 15.24 -6.92 2.46
CA GLU A 93 14.52 -7.51 3.58
C GLU A 93 13.04 -7.14 3.50
N LEU A 94 12.17 -8.16 3.53
CA LEU A 94 10.72 -7.94 3.51
C LEU A 94 10.26 -7.23 4.78
N PRO A 95 9.21 -6.39 4.68
CA PRO A 95 8.64 -5.71 5.84
C PRO A 95 8.17 -6.68 6.92
N GLY A 96 8.32 -6.29 8.18
CA GLY A 96 7.74 -7.02 9.31
C GLY A 96 6.21 -6.95 9.35
N ASP A 97 5.61 -7.72 10.26
CA ASP A 97 4.16 -7.84 10.40
C ASP A 97 3.55 -6.61 11.10
N ASN A 98 3.53 -5.47 10.42
CA ASN A 98 2.95 -4.23 10.95
C ASN A 98 1.44 -4.22 10.60
N GLY A 99 0.64 -4.85 11.46
CA GLY A 99 -0.74 -5.32 11.27
C GLY A 99 -1.85 -4.32 10.91
N THR A 100 -1.54 -3.13 10.42
CA THR A 100 -2.54 -2.17 9.89
C THR A 100 -2.09 -1.43 8.63
N ILE A 101 -0.84 -1.66 8.22
CA ILE A 101 -0.15 -0.90 7.18
C ILE A 101 -0.13 -1.67 5.84
N VAL A 102 -0.46 -2.97 5.87
CA VAL A 102 -0.32 -3.89 4.73
C VAL A 102 -1.15 -3.48 3.51
N LEU A 103 -2.37 -2.95 3.70
CA LEU A 103 -3.22 -2.46 2.60
C LEU A 103 -2.55 -1.29 1.85
N HIS A 104 -2.06 -0.31 2.59
CA HIS A 104 -1.39 0.85 2.01
C HIS A 104 -0.04 0.46 1.40
N LEU A 105 0.66 -0.51 2.00
CA LEU A 105 1.91 -1.04 1.49
C LEU A 105 1.69 -1.77 0.16
N PHE A 106 0.66 -2.59 0.05
CA PHE A 106 0.26 -3.25 -1.19
C PHE A 106 -0.03 -2.21 -2.29
N ALA A 107 -0.86 -1.22 -1.98
CA ALA A 107 -1.22 -0.15 -2.92
C ALA A 107 0.01 0.64 -3.41
N ALA A 108 0.94 0.95 -2.51
CA ALA A 108 2.17 1.65 -2.86
C ALA A 108 3.13 0.76 -3.67
N ALA A 109 3.25 -0.52 -3.33
CA ALA A 109 4.10 -1.47 -4.05
C ALA A 109 3.61 -1.68 -5.49
N GLU A 110 2.29 -1.77 -5.70
CA GLU A 110 1.71 -1.86 -7.05
C GLU A 110 1.96 -0.58 -7.86
N LYS A 111 1.75 0.60 -7.25
CA LYS A 111 2.02 1.90 -7.89
C LYS A 111 3.47 2.09 -8.28
N LEU A 112 4.40 1.58 -7.47
CA LEU A 112 5.83 1.65 -7.75
C LEU A 112 6.34 0.42 -8.53
N LYS A 113 5.46 -0.53 -8.87
CA LYS A 113 5.78 -1.79 -9.56
C LYS A 113 6.93 -2.56 -8.90
N ILE A 114 6.82 -2.76 -7.59
CA ILE A 114 7.75 -3.54 -6.77
C ILE A 114 7.11 -4.88 -6.44
N GLU A 115 7.21 -5.84 -7.36
CA GLU A 115 6.52 -7.13 -7.33
C GLU A 115 6.75 -7.95 -6.05
N LYS A 116 7.98 -7.96 -5.53
CA LYS A 116 8.32 -8.72 -4.30
C LYS A 116 7.53 -8.23 -3.07
N ILE A 117 7.45 -6.91 -2.87
CA ILE A 117 6.66 -6.33 -1.76
C ILE A 117 5.17 -6.56 -2.02
N LYS A 118 4.72 -6.39 -3.26
CA LYS A 118 3.32 -6.60 -3.62
C LYS A 118 2.86 -8.01 -3.28
N ASN A 119 3.59 -9.03 -3.72
CA ASN A 119 3.23 -10.42 -3.47
C ASN A 119 3.24 -10.74 -1.98
N PHE A 120 4.26 -10.27 -1.25
CA PHE A 120 4.32 -10.41 0.21
C PHE A 120 3.09 -9.79 0.89
N ALA A 121 2.77 -8.54 0.56
CA ALA A 121 1.63 -7.85 1.12
C ALA A 121 0.31 -8.52 0.71
N GLY A 122 0.21 -9.02 -0.54
CA GLY A 122 -0.96 -9.75 -1.04
C GLY A 122 -1.21 -11.03 -0.24
N THR A 123 -0.19 -11.86 -0.03
CA THR A 123 -0.28 -13.07 0.81
C THR A 123 -0.68 -12.73 2.24
N LYS A 124 -0.11 -11.66 2.81
CA LYS A 124 -0.49 -11.19 4.15
C LYS A 124 -1.96 -10.77 4.19
N LEU A 125 -2.41 -9.97 3.22
CA LEU A 125 -3.81 -9.56 3.13
C LEU A 125 -4.75 -10.75 3.04
N ILE A 126 -4.44 -11.76 2.20
CA ILE A 126 -5.26 -12.97 2.07
C ILE A 126 -5.45 -13.65 3.43
N ASN A 127 -4.39 -13.76 4.23
CA ASN A 127 -4.41 -14.42 5.52
C ASN A 127 -5.13 -13.61 6.62
N THR A 128 -5.30 -12.30 6.41
CA THR A 128 -5.98 -11.41 7.37
C THR A 128 -7.43 -11.09 7.00
N ILE A 129 -7.99 -11.67 5.92
CA ILE A 129 -9.37 -11.37 5.49
C ILE A 129 -10.39 -11.77 6.59
N ASP A 130 -11.09 -10.77 7.13
CA ASP A 130 -12.14 -10.89 8.12
C ASP A 130 -13.42 -10.15 7.69
N GLN A 131 -14.41 -10.03 8.58
CA GLN A 131 -15.68 -9.36 8.25
C GLN A 131 -15.54 -7.84 8.15
N GLU A 132 -14.59 -7.25 8.88
CA GLU A 132 -14.42 -5.79 8.97
C GLU A 132 -13.62 -5.25 7.78
N ASN A 133 -12.64 -6.03 7.30
CA ASN A 133 -11.71 -5.59 6.26
C ASN A 133 -12.01 -6.15 4.86
N ALA A 134 -12.88 -7.16 4.72
CA ALA A 134 -13.11 -7.85 3.45
C ALA A 134 -13.56 -6.91 2.32
N LEU A 135 -14.44 -5.94 2.60
CA LEU A 135 -14.92 -4.99 1.59
C LEU A 135 -13.82 -4.04 1.13
N ASN A 136 -12.99 -3.57 2.06
CA ASN A 136 -11.85 -2.70 1.73
C ASN A 136 -10.80 -3.45 0.90
N ILE A 137 -10.49 -4.69 1.27
CA ILE A 137 -9.61 -5.58 0.51
C ILE A 137 -10.19 -5.84 -0.89
N LEU A 138 -11.49 -6.09 -0.99
CA LEU A 138 -12.18 -6.34 -2.27
C LEU A 138 -12.09 -5.11 -3.20
N LYS A 139 -12.43 -3.92 -2.71
CA LYS A 139 -12.28 -2.64 -3.45
C LYS A 139 -10.85 -2.46 -3.96
N LEU A 140 -9.87 -2.70 -3.09
CA LEU A 140 -8.46 -2.51 -3.40
C LEU A 140 -7.95 -3.55 -4.41
N SER A 141 -8.29 -4.83 -4.24
CA SER A 141 -7.91 -5.90 -5.15
C SER A 141 -8.51 -5.73 -6.54
N ASN A 142 -9.72 -5.17 -6.65
CA ASN A 142 -10.31 -4.84 -7.95
C ASN A 142 -9.61 -3.65 -8.61
N LYS A 143 -9.31 -2.58 -7.85
CA LYS A 143 -8.61 -1.39 -8.35
C LYS A 143 -7.23 -1.72 -8.96
N TYR A 144 -6.55 -2.71 -8.41
CA TYR A 144 -5.20 -3.12 -8.80
C TYR A 144 -5.17 -4.47 -9.54
N GLU A 145 -6.32 -4.97 -9.98
CA GLU A 145 -6.46 -6.19 -10.80
C GLU A 145 -5.77 -7.44 -10.20
N HIS A 146 -5.76 -7.57 -8.88
CA HIS A 146 -5.13 -8.71 -8.20
C HIS A 146 -6.14 -9.86 -8.01
N GLU A 147 -6.17 -10.76 -8.99
CA GLU A 147 -7.13 -11.87 -9.13
C GLU A 147 -7.33 -12.70 -7.84
N GLU A 148 -6.24 -13.22 -7.26
CA GLU A 148 -6.33 -14.14 -6.12
C GLU A 148 -6.93 -13.45 -4.88
N LEU A 149 -6.40 -12.29 -4.52
CA LEU A 149 -6.90 -11.44 -3.44
C LEU A 149 -8.36 -11.04 -3.66
N ARG A 150 -8.74 -10.74 -4.91
CA ARG A 150 -10.12 -10.42 -5.29
C ARG A 150 -11.04 -11.61 -5.08
N GLN A 151 -10.65 -12.80 -5.52
CA GLN A 151 -11.47 -14.00 -5.34
C GLN A 151 -11.63 -14.36 -3.86
N LYS A 152 -10.55 -14.30 -3.07
CA LYS A 152 -10.58 -14.63 -1.63
C LYS A 152 -11.45 -13.63 -0.85
N SER A 153 -11.29 -12.33 -1.11
CA SER A 153 -12.09 -11.30 -0.44
C SER A 153 -13.54 -11.34 -0.87
N PHE A 154 -13.84 -11.54 -2.16
CA PHE A 154 -15.20 -11.73 -2.65
C PHE A 154 -15.88 -12.94 -2.01
N ASN A 155 -15.19 -14.07 -1.89
CA ASN A 155 -15.73 -15.25 -1.22
C ASN A 155 -16.09 -15.00 0.25
N LYS A 156 -15.34 -14.13 0.95
CA LYS A 156 -15.67 -13.69 2.31
C LYS A 156 -16.91 -12.81 2.32
N VAL A 157 -16.98 -11.80 1.44
CA VAL A 157 -18.14 -10.90 1.31
C VAL A 157 -19.41 -11.68 0.96
N LYS A 158 -19.34 -12.64 0.05
CA LYS A 158 -20.48 -13.51 -0.30
C LYS A 158 -21.02 -14.26 0.92
N LYS A 159 -20.15 -14.70 1.83
CA LYS A 159 -20.56 -15.36 3.09
C LYS A 159 -21.20 -14.38 4.10
N MET A 160 -20.86 -13.10 4.05
CA MET A 160 -21.45 -12.08 4.92
C MET A 160 -22.90 -11.77 4.53
N TYR A 161 -23.21 -11.81 3.23
CA TYR A 161 -24.56 -11.53 2.73
C TYR A 161 -25.13 -12.74 1.96
N PRO A 162 -25.47 -13.85 2.65
CA PRO A 162 -25.95 -15.07 2.01
C PRO A 162 -27.30 -14.89 1.29
N LYS A 163 -28.05 -13.83 1.62
CA LYS A 163 -29.31 -13.48 0.95
C LYS A 163 -29.12 -12.78 -0.38
N CYS A 164 -27.92 -12.27 -0.67
CA CYS A 164 -27.60 -11.60 -1.91
C CYS A 164 -27.07 -12.64 -2.92
N ASP A 165 -27.79 -12.85 -4.03
CA ASP A 165 -27.30 -13.68 -5.14
C ASP A 165 -26.26 -12.91 -5.97
N PHE A 166 -25.07 -12.76 -5.40
CA PHE A 166 -23.92 -12.25 -6.12
C PHE A 166 -23.38 -13.36 -7.03
N LYS A 167 -24.01 -13.60 -8.18
CA LYS A 167 -23.47 -14.44 -9.28
C LYS A 167 -22.09 -13.90 -9.74
N ASP A 168 -21.74 -14.05 -11.01
CA ASP A 168 -20.55 -13.40 -11.60
C ASP A 168 -20.60 -11.84 -11.60
N PHE A 169 -21.45 -11.21 -10.77
CA PHE A 169 -21.55 -9.76 -10.58
C PHE A 169 -20.21 -9.08 -10.29
N HIS A 170 -19.28 -9.76 -9.61
CA HIS A 170 -17.93 -9.23 -9.39
C HIS A 170 -17.09 -9.12 -10.67
N LYS A 171 -17.46 -9.85 -11.72
CA LYS A 171 -16.82 -9.84 -13.05
C LYS A 171 -17.57 -8.94 -14.04
N THR A 172 -18.90 -8.84 -13.93
CA THR A 172 -19.73 -8.09 -14.89
C THR A 172 -20.02 -6.65 -14.49
N ASN A 173 -20.18 -6.35 -13.19
CA ASN A 173 -20.45 -4.98 -12.75
C ASN A 173 -20.05 -4.75 -11.27
N PHE A 174 -18.74 -4.66 -11.04
CA PHE A 174 -18.16 -4.45 -9.71
C PHE A 174 -18.70 -3.19 -9.02
N GLU A 175 -18.85 -2.07 -9.75
CA GLU A 175 -19.28 -0.80 -9.17
C GLU A 175 -20.73 -0.87 -8.66
N LEU A 176 -21.63 -1.48 -9.42
CA LEU A 176 -23.02 -1.67 -9.02
C LEU A 176 -23.12 -2.60 -7.80
N MET A 177 -22.32 -3.68 -7.76
CA MET A 177 -22.25 -4.55 -6.59
C MET A 177 -21.82 -3.79 -5.33
N MET A 178 -20.77 -2.97 -5.43
CA MET A 178 -20.30 -2.18 -4.30
C MET A 178 -21.35 -1.16 -3.83
N LYS A 179 -22.05 -0.50 -4.77
CA LYS A 179 -23.16 0.41 -4.42
C LYS A 179 -24.27 -0.29 -3.66
N ILE A 180 -24.66 -1.50 -4.09
CA ILE A 180 -25.70 -2.29 -3.41
C ILE A 180 -25.25 -2.61 -1.98
N ILE A 181 -24.02 -3.09 -1.80
CA ILE A 181 -23.49 -3.44 -0.48
C ILE A 181 -23.44 -2.21 0.43
N GLU A 182 -22.95 -1.07 -0.06
CA GLU A 182 -22.89 0.18 0.70
C GLU A 182 -24.28 0.67 1.13
N GLN A 183 -25.30 0.49 0.30
CA GLN A 183 -26.68 0.79 0.71
C GLN A 183 -27.15 -0.15 1.83
N PHE A 184 -26.89 -1.45 1.72
CA PHE A 184 -27.23 -2.41 2.77
C PHE A 184 -26.56 -2.06 4.12
N GLU A 185 -25.26 -1.77 4.11
CA GLU A 185 -24.53 -1.34 5.32
C GLU A 185 -25.15 -0.07 5.93
N LYS A 186 -25.55 0.89 5.08
CA LYS A 186 -26.21 2.12 5.55
C LYS A 186 -27.54 1.82 6.23
N TYR A 187 -28.37 0.93 5.66
CA TYR A 187 -29.65 0.54 6.27
C TYR A 187 -29.47 -0.20 7.60
N GLU A 188 -28.53 -1.15 7.68
CA GLU A 188 -28.25 -1.85 8.94
C GLU A 188 -27.76 -0.88 10.03
N ASN A 189 -26.87 0.05 9.69
CA ASN A 189 -26.39 1.06 10.62
C ASN A 189 -27.52 1.99 11.11
N LEU A 190 -28.41 2.43 10.21
CA LEU A 190 -29.58 3.22 10.58
C LEU A 190 -30.51 2.45 11.52
N PHE A 191 -30.76 1.17 11.25
CA PHE A 191 -31.60 0.31 12.08
C PHE A 191 -31.00 0.10 13.48
N VAL A 192 -29.69 -0.18 13.57
CA VAL A 192 -28.98 -0.31 14.86
C VAL A 192 -29.02 1.00 15.65
N ASN A 193 -28.78 2.14 14.98
CA ASN A 193 -28.80 3.44 15.63
C ASN A 193 -30.21 3.80 16.12
N TRP A 194 -31.24 3.55 15.30
CA TRP A 194 -32.64 3.73 15.67
C TRP A 194 -33.00 2.90 16.90
N LYS A 195 -32.59 1.62 16.96
CA LYS A 195 -32.82 0.74 18.13
C LYS A 195 -32.15 1.27 19.40
N LYS A 196 -30.90 1.72 19.31
CA LYS A 196 -30.17 2.33 20.46
C LYS A 196 -30.86 3.56 21.01
N ASN A 197 -31.38 4.43 20.14
CA ASN A 197 -32.06 5.65 20.53
C ASN A 197 -33.42 5.42 21.21
N LEU A 198 -34.02 4.24 21.04
CA LEU A 198 -35.27 3.84 21.67
C LEU A 198 -35.12 3.26 23.09
N LYS A 199 -33.89 3.12 23.63
CA LYS A 199 -33.60 2.45 24.91
C LYS A 199 -34.29 1.07 25.04
N LEU A 200 -34.36 0.31 23.95
CA LEU A 200 -34.73 -1.12 23.92
C LEU A 200 -33.49 -2.01 23.94
#